data_AF-A0A838TDY6-F1
#
_entry.id   AF-A0A838TDY6-F1
#
_cell.length_a   1.000
_cell.length_b   1.000
_cell.length_c   1.000
_cell.angle_alpha   90.00
_cell.angle_beta   90.00
_cell.angle_gamma   90.00
#
_symmetry.space_group_name_H-M   'P 1'
#
loop_
_entity.id
_entity.type
_entity.pdbx_description
1 polymer ?
#
loop_
_entity_poly.entity_id
_entity_poly.type
_entity_poly.pdbx_seq_one_letter_code
_entity_poly.pdbx_strand_id
1 'polypeptide(L)'
;MRHWITMHGFALNVSGDLSAFDHITPCGIANVSMTSVEKEKGEVLALETVAMKAAALTKERLAQLPGSTGRRPVGLAARQNGLPTTRA
;
A
#
# COMPACT_ATOMS: atom_id res chain seq x y z
N MET A 1 4.74 -9.70 7.12
CA MET A 1 3.27 -9.73 7.32
C MET A 1 2.99 -10.36 8.67
N ARG A 2 2.03 -9.82 9.42
CA ARG A 2 1.53 -10.43 10.68
C ARG A 2 0.02 -10.56 10.57
N HIS A 3 -0.53 -11.71 10.95
CA HIS A 3 -1.99 -11.96 10.98
C HIS A 3 -2.77 -11.47 9.74
N TRP A 4 -2.26 -11.70 8.52
CA TRP A 4 -2.93 -11.30 7.27
C TRP A 4 -3.07 -9.78 7.08
N ILE A 5 -2.19 -9.03 7.73
CA ILE A 5 -2.01 -7.58 7.60
C ILE A 5 -0.62 -7.30 7.02
N THR A 6 -0.60 -6.52 5.94
CA THR A 6 0.61 -5.98 5.32
C THR A 6 1.20 -4.89 6.21
N MET A 7 2.54 -4.82 6.29
CA MET A 7 3.27 -3.80 7.04
C MET A 7 4.22 -3.07 6.09
N HIS A 8 4.56 -1.82 6.42
CA HIS A 8 5.24 -0.85 5.54
C HIS A 8 4.36 -0.42 4.36
N GLY A 9 5.00 -0.05 3.24
CA GLY A 9 4.36 0.45 2.05
C GLY A 9 5.39 0.72 0.98
N PHE A 10 5.19 1.79 0.22
CA PHE A 10 6.12 2.29 -0.77
C PHE A 10 6.52 3.72 -0.42
N ALA A 11 7.65 4.16 -0.96
CA ALA A 11 8.09 5.55 -0.93
C ALA A 11 8.15 6.07 -2.36
N LEU A 12 7.47 7.18 -2.63
CA LEU A 12 7.46 7.83 -3.94
C LEU A 12 8.18 9.18 -3.82
N ASN A 13 9.27 9.35 -4.55
CA ASN A 13 9.99 10.62 -4.62
C ASN A 13 9.17 11.63 -5.44
N VAL A 14 8.59 12.64 -4.79
CA VAL A 14 7.77 13.66 -5.47
C VAL A 14 8.60 14.85 -5.90
N SER A 15 9.30 15.45 -4.94
CA SER A 15 10.13 16.65 -5.11
C SER A 15 11.29 16.63 -4.13
N GLY A 16 12.24 17.56 -4.31
CA GLY A 16 13.35 17.79 -3.38
C GLY A 16 14.69 17.19 -3.81
N ASP A 17 15.70 17.38 -2.96
CA ASP A 17 17.07 16.94 -3.22
C ASP A 17 17.21 15.42 -3.07
N LEU A 18 17.79 14.79 -4.10
CA LEU A 18 18.03 13.35 -4.17
C LEU A 18 19.49 12.99 -3.88
N SER A 19 20.36 13.96 -3.57
CA SER A 19 21.79 13.74 -3.27
C SER A 19 22.01 12.75 -2.11
N ALA A 20 21.06 12.66 -1.18
CA ALA A 20 21.09 11.68 -0.10
C ALA A 20 21.17 10.21 -0.59
N PHE A 21 20.64 9.92 -1.79
CA PHE A 21 20.73 8.59 -2.39
C PHE A 21 22.14 8.26 -2.89
N ASP A 22 23.00 9.25 -3.14
CA ASP A 22 24.39 9.04 -3.60
C ASP A 22 25.29 8.48 -2.49
N HIS A 23 24.86 8.59 -1.23
CA HIS A 23 25.57 8.06 -0.07
C HIS A 23 25.21 6.61 0.28
N ILE A 24 24.29 6.00 -0.45
CA ILE A 24 23.84 4.61 -0.23
C ILE A 24 23.80 3.83 -1.56
N THR A 25 23.71 2.50 -1.49
CA THR A 25 23.35 1.68 -2.66
C THR A 25 21.84 1.38 -2.60
N PRO A 26 20.99 2.19 -3.27
CA PRO A 26 19.53 2.07 -3.15
C PRO A 26 19.05 0.71 -3.66
N CYS A 27 18.21 0.04 -2.87
CA CYS A 27 17.66 -1.29 -3.17
C CYS A 27 18.72 -2.38 -3.45
N GLY A 28 20.00 -2.14 -3.11
CA GLY A 28 21.12 -3.03 -3.45
C GLY A 28 21.52 -3.02 -4.93
N ILE A 29 21.03 -2.06 -5.72
CA ILE A 29 21.28 -1.96 -7.16
C ILE A 29 22.41 -0.95 -7.39
N ALA A 30 23.49 -1.38 -8.01
CA ALA A 30 24.61 -0.51 -8.37
C ALA A 30 24.36 0.22 -9.69
N ASN A 31 24.99 1.39 -9.86
CA ASN A 31 24.98 2.19 -11.09
C ASN A 31 23.58 2.63 -11.56
N VAL A 32 22.66 2.88 -10.62
CA VAL A 32 21.36 3.49 -10.90
C VAL A 32 21.26 4.84 -10.21
N SER A 33 20.63 5.79 -10.90
CA SER A 33 20.34 7.11 -10.35
C SER A 33 18.86 7.17 -9.99
N MET A 34 18.56 7.69 -8.79
CA MET A 34 17.19 7.93 -8.40
C MET A 34 16.61 9.15 -9.14
N THR A 35 15.29 9.15 -9.29
CA THR A 35 14.54 10.28 -9.87
C THR A 35 13.35 10.64 -8.99
N SER A 36 12.68 11.74 -9.33
CA SER A 36 11.47 12.24 -8.69
C SER A 36 10.43 12.62 -9.73
N VAL A 37 9.16 12.70 -9.32
CA VAL A 37 8.07 13.12 -10.22
C VAL A 37 8.35 14.53 -10.78
N GLU A 38 8.89 15.43 -9.97
CA GLU A 38 9.33 16.77 -10.39
C GLU A 38 10.38 16.70 -11.50
N LYS A 39 11.42 15.86 -11.34
CA LYS A 39 12.51 15.72 -12.33
C LYS A 39 12.02 15.13 -13.65
N GLU A 40 11.14 14.12 -13.59
CA GLU A 40 10.59 13.47 -14.79
C GLU A 40 9.58 14.36 -15.54
N LYS A 41 8.82 15.20 -14.84
CA LYS A 41 7.84 16.11 -15.48
C LYS A 41 8.40 17.48 -15.82
N GLY A 42 9.53 17.87 -15.24
CA GLY A 42 10.13 19.19 -15.42
C GLY A 42 9.33 20.32 -14.78
N GLU A 43 8.45 20.03 -13.81
CA GLU A 43 7.61 21.02 -13.13
C GLU A 43 7.51 20.73 -11.63
N VAL A 44 7.46 21.78 -10.81
CA VAL A 44 7.24 21.65 -9.37
C VAL A 44 5.78 21.30 -9.10
N LEU A 45 5.56 20.17 -8.42
CA LEU A 45 4.22 19.71 -8.03
C LEU A 45 3.98 19.90 -6.55
N ALA A 46 2.76 20.31 -6.19
CA ALA A 46 2.30 20.29 -4.82
C ALA A 46 2.20 18.86 -4.30
N LEU A 47 2.84 18.59 -3.16
CA LEU A 47 2.86 17.27 -2.53
C LEU A 47 1.45 16.74 -2.27
N GLU A 48 0.55 17.62 -1.84
CA GLU A 48 -0.86 17.31 -1.54
C GLU A 48 -1.59 16.76 -2.77
N THR A 49 -1.31 17.33 -3.94
CA THR A 49 -1.93 16.90 -5.21
C THR A 49 -1.49 15.47 -5.57
N VAL A 50 -0.21 15.18 -5.38
CA VAL A 50 0.34 13.84 -5.65
C VAL A 50 -0.17 12.83 -4.61
N ALA A 51 -0.23 13.20 -3.34
CA ALA A 51 -0.77 12.35 -2.28
C ALA A 51 -2.24 11.98 -2.52
N MET A 52 -3.09 12.94 -2.91
CA MET A 52 -4.49 12.68 -3.25
C MET A 52 -4.64 11.69 -4.41
N LYS A 53 -3.86 11.87 -5.47
CA LYS A 53 -3.86 10.96 -6.63
C LYS A 53 -3.37 9.56 -6.24
N ALA A 54 -2.28 9.47 -5.48
CA ALA A 54 -1.73 8.20 -5.01
C ALA A 54 -2.74 7.44 -4.14
N ALA A 55 -3.44 8.12 -3.23
CA ALA A 55 -4.47 7.53 -2.38
C ALA A 55 -5.66 7.00 -3.19
N ALA A 56 -6.16 7.79 -4.14
CA ALA A 56 -7.27 7.39 -5.00
C ALA A 56 -6.91 6.15 -5.85
N LEU A 57 -5.76 6.18 -6.51
CA LEU A 57 -5.27 5.07 -7.33
C LEU A 57 -5.03 3.83 -6.48
N THR A 58 -4.40 3.96 -5.32
CA THR A 58 -4.13 2.82 -4.42
C THR A 58 -5.45 2.18 -3.99
N LYS A 59 -6.46 2.97 -3.60
CA LYS A 59 -7.78 2.46 -3.24
C LYS A 59 -8.43 1.68 -4.39
N GLU A 60 -8.40 2.24 -5.58
CA GLU A 60 -8.95 1.61 -6.78
C GLU A 60 -8.25 0.28 -7.09
N ARG A 61 -6.91 0.26 -7.07
CA ARG A 61 -6.12 -0.95 -7.35
C ARG A 61 -6.26 -2.02 -6.28
N LEU A 62 -6.33 -1.62 -5.00
CA LEU A 62 -6.56 -2.57 -3.91
C LEU A 62 -7.93 -3.25 -4.02
N ALA A 63 -8.96 -2.53 -4.48
CA ALA A 63 -10.28 -3.10 -4.70
C ALA A 63 -10.29 -4.18 -5.79
N GLN A 64 -9.37 -4.10 -6.75
CA GLN A 64 -9.23 -5.05 -7.86
C GLN A 64 -8.41 -6.30 -7.51
N LEU A 65 -7.79 -6.37 -6.31
CA LEU A 65 -6.97 -7.52 -5.95
C LEU A 65 -7.82 -8.80 -5.74
N PRO A 66 -7.35 -9.98 -6.18
CA PRO A 66 -8.04 -11.24 -5.92
C PRO A 66 -8.24 -11.47 -4.42
N GLY A 67 -9.48 -11.76 -4.00
CA GLY A 67 -9.84 -11.94 -2.58
C GLY A 67 -10.08 -10.64 -1.79
N SER A 68 -10.10 -9.48 -2.45
CA SER A 68 -10.54 -8.20 -1.85
C SER A 68 -12.03 -8.22 -1.50
N THR A 69 -12.84 -8.94 -2.26
CA THR A 69 -14.28 -9.17 -2.08
C THR A 69 -14.52 -10.45 -1.29
N GLY A 70 -14.25 -10.42 0.02
CA GLY A 70 -14.55 -11.56 0.89
C GLY A 70 -13.68 -11.70 2.14
N ARG A 71 -13.31 -10.60 2.79
CA ARG A 71 -12.67 -10.71 4.11
C ARG A 71 -13.75 -10.96 5.17
N ARG A 72 -13.89 -12.20 5.65
CA ARG A 72 -14.53 -12.43 6.97
C ARG A 72 -13.82 -11.53 7.98
N PRO A 73 -14.55 -10.79 8.82
CA PRO A 73 -13.91 -9.97 9.85
C PRO A 73 -13.03 -10.86 10.71
N VAL A 74 -11.75 -10.51 10.81
CA VAL A 74 -10.80 -11.17 11.72
C VAL A 74 -11.22 -10.76 13.13
N GLY A 75 -12.11 -11.53 13.75
CA GLY A 75 -12.61 -11.24 15.09
C GLY A 75 -14.02 -11.74 15.43
N LEU A 76 -14.86 -12.19 14.49
CA LEU A 76 -16.13 -12.82 14.84
C LEU A 76 -15.97 -14.34 14.81
N ALA A 77 -15.53 -14.90 15.93
CA ALA A 77 -15.70 -16.32 16.19
C ALA A 77 -17.19 -16.64 16.01
N ALA A 78 -17.52 -17.44 15.00
CA ALA A 78 -18.83 -18.04 14.89
C ALA A 78 -19.05 -18.88 16.16
N ARG A 79 -19.79 -18.35 17.13
CA ARG A 79 -20.38 -19.18 18.18
C ARG A 79 -21.34 -20.12 17.48
N GLN A 80 -20.87 -21.34 17.23
CA GLN A 80 -21.72 -22.47 16.90
C GLN A 80 -22.48 -22.84 18.18
N ASN A 81 -23.52 -22.07 18.51
CA ASN A 81 -24.51 -22.52 19.47
C ASN A 81 -25.49 -23.39 18.70
N GLY A 82 -25.34 -24.69 18.91
CA GLY A 82 -26.14 -25.72 18.26
C GLY A 82 -27.63 -25.60 18.54
N LEU A 83 -28.41 -26.04 17.55
CA LEU A 83 -29.73 -26.61 17.75
C LEU A 83 -29.83 -27.79 16.78
N PRO A 84 -30.23 -28.98 17.27
CA PRO A 84 -31.66 -29.29 17.21
C PRO A 84 -32.15 -30.00 18.48
N THR A 85 -33.16 -29.44 19.16
CA THR A 85 -34.01 -30.25 20.04
C THR A 85 -35.17 -30.78 19.20
N THR A 86 -34.99 -31.97 18.64
CA THR A 86 -36.07 -32.79 18.08
C THR A 86 -37.04 -33.23 19.17
N ARG A 87 -38.33 -33.25 18.81
CA ARG A 87 -39.48 -33.82 19.52
C ARG A 87 -39.18 -35.10 20.32
N ALA A 88 -39.66 -35.13 21.56
CA ALA A 88 -40.42 -36.21 22.18
C ALA A 88 -41.27 -35.61 23.31
#